data_AF-R8YWL6-F1
#
_entry.id   AF-R8YWL6-F1
#
_cell.length_a   1.000
_cell.length_b   1.000
_cell.length_c   1.000
_cell.angle_alpha   90.00
_cell.angle_beta   90.00
_cell.angle_gamma   90.00
#
_symmetry.space_group_name_H-M   'P 1'
#
loop_
_entity.id
_entity.type
_entity.pdbx_description
1 polymer ?
#
loop_
_entity_poly.entity_id
_entity_poly.type
_entity_poly.pdbx_seq_one_letter_code
_entity_poly.pdbx_strand_id
1 'polypeptide(L)'
;MKKIILLGLIGLLGGCTQAQVDKMSAAKVVTSDFDGSQTISSQTMPAYVKEGWNLRGVSFGAHWVTSAKGYVAFDVEFNNATTNLNKLYLNIDGVISEHETLGKMTKFRNNGAYNTSTNSFIVPLSVANKILNSKNVKFKVTTLSDGAREGYLIEGDKVTPAAKSLINVIKQVQ
;
A
#
# COMPACT_ATOMS: atom_id res chain seq x y z
N MET A 1 33.27 -48.79 -7.18
CA MET A 1 33.14 -48.13 -5.86
C MET A 1 32.61 -46.72 -6.08
N LYS A 2 31.50 -46.41 -5.38
CA LYS A 2 30.64 -45.23 -5.57
C LYS A 2 31.42 -43.94 -5.27
N LYS A 3 31.50 -43.01 -6.24
CA LYS A 3 31.90 -41.62 -5.97
C LYS A 3 30.63 -40.78 -5.91
N ILE A 4 30.50 -40.11 -4.79
CA ILE A 4 29.29 -39.52 -4.24
C ILE A 4 28.93 -38.26 -5.04
N ILE A 5 27.63 -38.17 -5.35
CA ILE A 5 26.94 -37.05 -5.95
C ILE A 5 27.08 -35.84 -5.00
N LEU A 6 27.84 -34.83 -5.41
CA LEU A 6 27.89 -33.52 -4.78
C LEU A 6 26.98 -32.57 -5.57
N LEU A 7 25.67 -32.76 -5.44
CA LEU A 7 24.65 -31.89 -6.05
C LEU A 7 23.81 -31.26 -4.94
N GLY A 8 23.77 -29.93 -4.97
CA GLY A 8 22.57 -29.18 -4.61
C GLY A 8 22.38 -28.90 -3.13
N LEU A 9 23.22 -28.04 -2.55
CA LEU A 9 22.87 -27.34 -1.31
C LEU A 9 23.19 -25.84 -1.40
N ILE A 10 22.88 -25.22 -2.54
CA ILE A 10 22.92 -23.75 -2.72
C ILE A 10 21.59 -23.36 -3.35
N GLY A 11 20.57 -23.06 -2.53
CA GLY A 11 19.26 -22.68 -3.06
C GLY A 11 18.20 -22.22 -2.06
N LEU A 12 18.57 -21.93 -0.81
CA LEU A 12 17.60 -21.57 0.24
C LEU A 12 17.88 -20.22 0.92
N LEU A 13 18.49 -19.27 0.19
CA LEU A 13 18.37 -17.86 0.57
C LEU A 13 17.07 -17.32 -0.05
N GLY A 14 15.96 -17.62 0.62
CA GLY A 14 14.61 -17.25 0.24
C GLY A 14 14.41 -15.73 0.26
N GLY A 15 14.61 -15.09 -0.89
CA GLY A 15 13.94 -13.83 -1.19
C GLY A 15 12.44 -14.09 -1.41
N CYS A 16 11.58 -13.16 -0.98
CA CYS A 16 10.15 -13.22 -1.32
C CYS A 16 10.02 -13.33 -2.84
N THR A 17 9.47 -14.43 -3.33
CA THR A 17 9.29 -14.64 -4.77
C THR A 17 8.26 -13.65 -5.30
N GLN A 18 8.37 -13.28 -6.58
CA GLN A 18 7.39 -12.39 -7.21
C GLN A 18 5.96 -12.93 -7.06
N ALA A 19 5.79 -14.25 -7.13
CA ALA A 19 4.52 -14.93 -6.92
C ALA A 19 3.93 -14.69 -5.51
N GLN A 20 4.78 -14.62 -4.47
CA GLN A 20 4.32 -14.31 -3.11
C GLN A 20 3.84 -12.86 -3.01
N VAL A 21 4.57 -11.91 -3.60
CA VAL A 21 4.15 -10.51 -3.66
C VAL A 21 2.82 -10.35 -4.41
N ASP A 22 2.64 -11.06 -5.51
CA ASP A 22 1.42 -11.00 -6.31
C ASP A 22 0.22 -11.58 -5.54
N LYS A 23 0.41 -12.71 -4.85
CA LYS A 23 -0.62 -13.27 -3.96
C LYS A 23 -0.97 -12.32 -2.81
N MET A 24 0.03 -11.71 -2.20
CA MET A 24 -0.19 -10.80 -1.07
C MET A 24 -0.84 -9.49 -1.51
N SER A 25 -0.53 -8.97 -2.68
CA SER A 25 -1.11 -7.72 -3.19
C SER A 25 -2.47 -7.91 -3.87
N ALA A 26 -2.98 -9.14 -3.98
CA ALA A 26 -4.25 -9.41 -4.64
C ALA A 26 -5.44 -8.72 -3.94
N ALA A 27 -6.39 -8.25 -4.75
CA ALA A 27 -7.66 -7.74 -4.23
C ALA A 27 -8.59 -8.90 -3.85
N LYS A 28 -9.26 -8.75 -2.71
CA LYS A 28 -10.30 -9.64 -2.21
C LYS A 28 -11.64 -8.93 -2.31
N VAL A 29 -12.63 -9.61 -2.90
CA VAL A 29 -14.03 -9.18 -2.93
C VAL A 29 -14.79 -9.91 -1.84
N VAL A 30 -15.56 -9.16 -1.06
CA VAL A 30 -16.49 -9.68 -0.05
C VAL A 30 -17.86 -9.10 -0.37
N THR A 31 -18.86 -9.96 -0.51
CA THR A 31 -20.26 -9.56 -0.68
C THR A 31 -21.00 -9.77 0.63
N SER A 32 -21.76 -8.77 1.04
CA SER A 32 -22.64 -8.82 2.21
C SER A 32 -23.86 -9.69 1.92
N ASP A 33 -24.10 -10.70 2.74
CA ASP A 33 -25.30 -11.56 2.64
C ASP A 33 -26.57 -10.82 3.08
N PHE A 34 -26.45 -9.64 3.72
CA PHE A 34 -27.58 -8.86 4.23
C PHE A 34 -28.21 -7.97 3.14
N ASP A 35 -27.38 -7.21 2.43
CA ASP A 35 -27.83 -6.17 1.47
C ASP A 35 -27.18 -6.30 0.08
N GLY A 36 -26.37 -7.33 -0.14
CA GLY A 36 -25.65 -7.54 -1.40
C GLY A 36 -24.55 -6.51 -1.69
N SER A 37 -24.24 -5.62 -0.73
CA SER A 37 -23.18 -4.63 -0.92
C SER A 37 -21.81 -5.32 -1.00
N GLN A 38 -20.93 -4.81 -1.86
CA GLN A 38 -19.59 -5.34 -2.05
C GLN A 38 -18.54 -4.46 -1.39
N THR A 39 -17.58 -5.11 -0.76
CA THR A 39 -16.31 -4.52 -0.32
C THR A 39 -15.18 -5.17 -1.11
N ILE A 40 -14.37 -4.35 -1.76
CA ILE A 40 -13.16 -4.79 -2.46
C ILE A 40 -11.98 -4.23 -1.70
N SER A 41 -11.04 -5.08 -1.29
CA SER A 41 -9.91 -4.64 -0.46
C SER A 41 -8.63 -5.40 -0.76
N SER A 42 -7.50 -4.77 -0.49
CA SER A 42 -6.17 -5.37 -0.51
C SER A 42 -5.43 -5.03 0.78
N GLN A 43 -4.49 -5.89 1.19
CA GLN A 43 -3.70 -5.62 2.39
C GLN A 43 -2.63 -4.55 2.13
N THR A 44 -2.14 -3.95 3.21
CA THR A 44 -1.04 -2.99 3.13
C THR A 44 0.26 -3.66 2.72
N MET A 45 0.89 -3.14 1.67
CA MET A 45 2.15 -3.65 1.12
C MET A 45 3.23 -2.55 1.10
N PRO A 46 4.53 -2.90 1.13
CA PRO A 46 5.63 -1.95 1.14
C PRO A 46 5.66 -1.00 -0.05
N ALA A 47 5.77 0.31 0.22
CA ALA A 47 6.22 1.30 -0.74
C ALA A 47 7.73 1.56 -0.60
N TYR A 48 8.32 2.21 -1.59
CA TYR A 48 9.69 2.70 -1.46
C TYR A 48 9.70 4.03 -0.71
N VAL A 49 10.57 4.15 0.30
CA VAL A 49 10.78 5.38 1.08
C VAL A 49 12.24 5.79 0.93
N LYS A 50 12.50 7.08 0.67
CA LYS A 50 13.86 7.60 0.44
C LYS A 50 14.85 7.28 1.57
N GLU A 51 14.35 7.24 2.80
CA GLU A 51 15.15 7.04 4.02
C GLU A 51 15.25 5.55 4.42
N GLY A 52 14.79 4.64 3.57
CA GLY A 52 14.89 3.20 3.77
C GLY A 52 13.69 2.55 4.48
N TRP A 53 13.48 1.27 4.16
CA TRP A 53 12.32 0.49 4.59
C TRP A 53 12.27 0.19 6.10
N ASN A 54 13.43 -0.06 6.73
CA ASN A 54 13.50 -0.65 8.07
C ASN A 54 13.19 0.33 9.22
N LEU A 55 13.40 1.63 9.04
CA LEU A 55 13.22 2.63 10.10
C LEU A 55 12.03 3.56 9.83
N ARG A 56 11.76 3.89 8.56
CA ARG A 56 10.71 4.85 8.19
C ARG A 56 9.79 4.31 7.09
N GLY A 57 9.58 2.99 7.06
CA GLY A 57 8.71 2.32 6.10
C GLY A 57 7.29 2.90 6.05
N VAL A 58 6.74 2.96 4.84
CA VAL A 58 5.35 3.34 4.59
C VAL A 58 4.73 2.25 3.73
N SER A 59 3.59 1.73 4.16
CA SER A 59 2.85 0.70 3.43
C SER A 59 1.53 1.27 2.92
N PHE A 60 1.07 0.78 1.77
CA PHE A 60 -0.23 1.13 1.20
C PHE A 60 -1.06 -0.12 0.90
N GLY A 61 -2.32 -0.09 1.29
CA GLY A 61 -3.39 -0.96 0.82
C GLY A 61 -4.55 -0.10 0.35
N ALA A 62 -5.62 -0.72 -0.13
CA ALA A 62 -6.82 0.00 -0.50
C ALA A 62 -8.08 -0.78 -0.14
N HIS A 63 -9.17 -0.04 0.07
CA HIS A 63 -10.50 -0.62 0.05
C HIS A 63 -11.52 0.30 -0.62
N TRP A 64 -12.53 -0.32 -1.21
CA TRP A 64 -13.65 0.31 -1.88
C TRP A 64 -14.93 -0.40 -1.45
N VAL A 65 -16.03 0.36 -1.36
CA VAL A 65 -17.34 -0.16 -0.97
C VAL A 65 -18.42 0.33 -1.93
N THR A 66 -19.43 -0.49 -2.19
CA THR A 66 -20.53 -0.16 -3.11
C THR A 66 -21.30 1.10 -2.70
N SER A 67 -21.34 1.43 -1.41
CA SER A 67 -21.99 2.63 -0.89
C SER A 67 -21.24 3.93 -1.21
N ALA A 68 -19.97 3.86 -1.62
CA ALA A 68 -19.11 5.02 -1.87
C ALA A 68 -18.43 4.97 -3.26
N LYS A 69 -19.20 4.67 -4.32
CA LYS A 69 -18.69 4.35 -5.67
C LYS A 69 -17.69 5.35 -6.27
N GLY A 70 -17.81 6.64 -5.93
CA GLY A 70 -16.94 7.70 -6.44
C GLY A 70 -15.55 7.79 -5.80
N TYR A 71 -15.27 6.99 -4.77
CA TYR A 71 -14.07 7.09 -3.95
C TYR A 71 -13.46 5.73 -3.66
N VAL A 72 -12.15 5.70 -3.47
CA VAL A 72 -11.41 4.57 -2.91
C VAL A 72 -10.65 5.07 -1.69
N ALA A 73 -10.62 4.28 -0.63
CA ALA A 73 -9.83 4.57 0.54
C ALA A 73 -8.45 3.95 0.39
N PHE A 74 -7.39 4.75 0.56
CA PHE A 74 -6.01 4.25 0.61
C PHE A 74 -5.62 4.09 2.08
N ASP A 75 -5.42 2.84 2.49
CA ASP A 75 -4.96 2.49 3.83
C ASP A 75 -3.45 2.66 3.90
N VAL A 76 -3.01 3.66 4.68
CA VAL A 76 -1.60 4.00 4.82
C VAL A 76 -1.13 3.63 6.21
N GLU A 77 -0.02 2.89 6.27
CA GLU A 77 0.62 2.48 7.51
C GLU A 77 2.04 3.04 7.60
N PHE A 78 2.33 3.76 8.69
CA PHE A 78 3.70 4.11 9.07
C PHE A 78 4.26 3.01 9.96
N ASN A 79 5.35 2.40 9.52
CA ASN A 79 6.10 1.43 10.31
C ASN A 79 7.03 2.15 11.29
N ASN A 80 7.20 1.58 12.48
CA ASN A 80 8.03 2.09 13.56
C ASN A 80 7.70 3.54 13.92
N ALA A 81 6.41 3.86 14.02
CA ALA A 81 5.93 5.19 14.38
C ALA A 81 4.67 5.10 15.25
N THR A 82 4.58 6.00 16.23
CA THR A 82 3.36 6.28 16.99
C THR A 82 3.01 7.75 16.77
N THR A 83 2.31 8.03 15.67
CA THR A 83 2.06 9.39 15.20
C THR A 83 0.73 9.51 14.48
N ASN A 84 0.05 10.64 14.63
CA ASN A 84 -1.20 10.87 13.92
C ASN A 84 -0.91 11.22 12.46
N LEU A 85 -1.41 10.40 11.54
CA LEU A 85 -1.35 10.69 10.11
C LEU A 85 -2.38 11.78 9.78
N ASN A 86 -1.98 12.77 8.99
CA ASN A 86 -2.74 14.00 8.73
C ASN A 86 -3.21 14.09 7.28
N LYS A 87 -2.29 14.26 6.31
CA LYS A 87 -2.64 14.40 4.89
C LYS A 87 -1.82 13.47 4.01
N LEU A 88 -2.46 12.94 2.98
CA LEU A 88 -1.81 12.23 1.88
C LEU A 88 -1.74 13.13 0.65
N TYR A 89 -0.53 13.32 0.14
CA TYR A 89 -0.28 13.95 -1.15
C TYR A 89 0.14 12.88 -2.14
N LEU A 90 -0.49 12.89 -3.31
CA LEU A 90 -0.10 12.08 -4.45
C LEU A 90 0.40 13.00 -5.55
N ASN A 91 1.56 12.70 -6.11
CA ASN A 91 2.05 13.31 -7.33
C ASN A 91 2.05 12.24 -8.42
N ILE A 92 1.08 12.34 -9.33
CA ILE A 92 0.90 11.40 -10.44
C ILE A 92 1.33 12.12 -11.72
N ASP A 93 2.48 11.72 -12.28
CA ASP A 93 3.09 12.29 -13.48
C ASP A 93 3.19 13.83 -13.45
N GLY A 94 3.52 14.40 -12.29
CA GLY A 94 3.71 15.84 -12.09
C GLY A 94 2.47 16.57 -11.54
N VAL A 95 1.30 15.94 -11.56
CA VAL A 95 0.07 16.54 -11.00
C VAL A 95 -0.09 16.15 -9.54
N ILE A 96 -0.11 17.15 -8.65
CA ILE A 96 -0.25 16.94 -7.21
C ILE A 96 -1.71 17.05 -6.79
N SER A 97 -2.19 16.06 -6.04
CA SER A 97 -3.47 16.08 -5.34
C SER A 97 -3.28 15.87 -3.85
N GLU A 98 -4.13 16.53 -3.06
CA GLU A 98 -4.18 16.42 -1.60
C GLU A 98 -5.43 15.64 -1.18
N HIS A 99 -5.27 14.77 -0.19
CA HIS A 99 -6.32 13.87 0.30
C HIS A 99 -6.36 13.88 1.81
N GLU A 100 -7.58 14.06 2.33
CA GLU A 100 -7.88 14.06 3.75
C GLU A 100 -8.16 12.64 4.26
N THR A 101 -8.00 12.45 5.56
CA THR A 101 -8.28 11.17 6.24
C THR A 101 -9.78 10.87 6.26
N LEU A 102 -10.16 9.60 6.06
CA LEU A 102 -11.54 9.09 6.17
C LEU A 102 -12.08 9.17 7.61
N GLY A 103 -11.21 9.34 8.61
CA GLY A 103 -11.59 9.58 10.00
C GLY A 103 -10.53 10.34 10.79
N LYS A 104 -10.94 10.98 11.90
CA LYS A 104 -10.05 11.82 12.72
C LYS A 104 -9.00 11.05 13.52
N MET A 105 -9.18 9.74 13.75
CA MET A 105 -8.32 8.96 14.64
C MET A 105 -7.43 7.99 13.85
N THR A 106 -6.12 8.15 14.00
CA THR A 106 -5.14 7.17 13.55
C THR A 106 -5.16 5.96 14.48
N LYS A 107 -5.13 4.75 13.91
CA LYS A 107 -5.05 3.51 14.67
C LYS A 107 -3.60 3.22 15.03
N PHE A 108 -3.33 3.04 16.32
CA PHE A 108 -2.02 2.65 16.83
C PHE A 108 -1.99 1.17 17.18
N ARG A 109 -0.94 0.47 16.75
CA ARG A 109 -0.68 -0.92 17.14
C ARG A 109 0.75 -1.03 17.65
N ASN A 110 0.93 -1.64 18.80
CA ASN A 110 2.22 -1.92 19.41
C ASN A 110 2.28 -3.42 19.71
N ASN A 111 3.29 -4.13 19.19
CA ASN A 111 3.52 -5.55 19.46
C ASN A 111 4.86 -5.80 20.19
N GLY A 112 5.38 -4.79 20.90
CA GLY A 112 6.65 -4.81 21.61
C GLY A 112 7.83 -4.39 20.74
N ALA A 113 8.04 -5.06 19.60
CA ALA A 113 9.16 -4.79 18.69
C ALA A 113 8.83 -3.82 17.55
N TYR A 114 7.54 -3.68 17.21
CA TYR A 114 7.06 -2.87 16.11
C TYR A 114 5.85 -2.03 16.53
N ASN A 115 5.93 -0.74 16.21
CA ASN A 115 4.83 0.20 16.38
C ASN A 115 4.34 0.63 15.01
N THR A 116 3.03 0.55 14.76
CA THR A 116 2.45 1.03 13.51
C THR A 116 1.38 2.08 13.77
N SER A 117 1.33 3.08 12.89
CA SER A 117 0.30 4.10 12.85
C SER A 117 -0.43 4.00 11.51
N THR A 118 -1.73 3.72 11.54
CA THR A 118 -2.52 3.45 10.33
C THR A 118 -3.70 4.40 10.23
N ASN A 119 -3.89 5.00 9.05
CA ASN A 119 -5.09 5.78 8.74
C ASN A 119 -5.47 5.58 7.26
N SER A 120 -6.74 5.78 6.95
CA SER A 120 -7.27 5.65 5.59
C SER A 120 -7.49 7.04 5.01
N PHE A 121 -7.13 7.24 3.74
CA PHE A 121 -7.26 8.51 3.03
C PHE A 121 -8.27 8.39 1.91
N ILE A 122 -9.19 9.35 1.79
CA ILE A 122 -10.22 9.33 0.75
C ILE A 122 -9.64 9.87 -0.55
N VAL A 123 -9.56 9.01 -1.56
CA VAL A 123 -9.07 9.37 -2.89
C VAL A 123 -10.21 9.27 -3.90
N PRO A 124 -10.55 10.34 -4.64
CA PRO A 124 -11.52 10.25 -5.72
C PRO A 124 -11.09 9.18 -6.73
N LEU A 125 -12.03 8.37 -7.18
CA LEU A 125 -11.72 7.30 -8.14
C LEU A 125 -11.15 7.86 -9.45
N SER A 126 -11.54 9.08 -9.83
CA SER A 126 -10.95 9.83 -10.95
C SER A 126 -9.46 10.15 -10.80
N VAL A 127 -8.97 10.32 -9.57
CA VAL A 127 -7.55 10.48 -9.25
C VAL A 127 -6.86 9.13 -9.19
N ALA A 128 -7.45 8.16 -8.48
CA ALA A 128 -6.89 6.82 -8.33
C ALA A 128 -6.72 6.10 -9.68
N ASN A 129 -7.66 6.26 -10.62
CA ASN A 129 -7.59 5.68 -11.96
C ASN A 129 -6.36 6.17 -12.75
N LYS A 130 -5.81 7.35 -12.45
CA LYS A 130 -4.60 7.85 -13.11
C LYS A 130 -3.37 6.99 -12.79
N ILE A 131 -3.36 6.29 -11.65
CA ILE A 131 -2.26 5.39 -11.24
C ILE A 131 -2.08 4.23 -12.23
N LEU A 132 -3.17 3.76 -12.86
CA LEU A 132 -3.13 2.57 -13.72
C LEU A 132 -2.22 2.71 -14.95
N ASN A 133 -2.07 3.95 -15.44
CA ASN A 133 -1.32 4.25 -16.67
C ASN A 133 -0.14 5.19 -16.43
N SER A 134 0.14 5.52 -15.16
CA SER A 134 1.19 6.48 -14.82
C SER A 134 2.58 5.87 -14.85
N LYS A 135 3.58 6.68 -15.18
CA LYS A 135 5.00 6.28 -15.11
C LYS A 135 5.66 6.68 -13.80
N ASN A 136 5.13 7.70 -13.14
CA ASN A 136 5.65 8.22 -11.89
C ASN A 136 4.52 8.49 -10.92
N VAL A 137 4.55 7.82 -9.77
CA VAL A 137 3.63 8.07 -8.66
C VAL A 137 4.45 8.24 -7.41
N LYS A 138 4.53 9.48 -6.94
CA LYS A 138 5.18 9.82 -5.67
C LYS A 138 4.15 10.09 -4.61
N PHE A 139 4.50 9.82 -3.37
CA PHE A 139 3.65 10.14 -2.23
C PHE A 139 4.41 10.99 -1.21
N LYS A 140 3.65 11.80 -0.48
CA LYS A 140 4.06 12.43 0.77
C LYS A 140 2.94 12.25 1.77
N VAL A 141 3.24 11.67 2.92
CA VAL A 141 2.27 11.54 4.01
C VAL A 141 2.76 12.40 5.16
N THR A 142 1.94 13.36 5.55
CA THR A 142 2.23 14.26 6.66
C THR A 142 1.63 13.71 7.95
N THR A 143 2.22 14.12 9.06
CA THR A 143 1.75 13.81 10.40
C THR A 143 1.37 15.11 11.12
N LEU A 144 0.69 15.00 12.27
CA LEU A 144 0.39 16.17 13.09
C LEU A 144 1.60 16.70 13.88
N SER A 145 2.61 15.87 14.14
CA SER A 145 3.72 16.22 15.05
C SER A 145 5.13 15.94 14.52
N ASP A 146 5.30 14.94 13.65
CA ASP A 146 6.62 14.35 13.37
C ASP A 146 7.08 14.60 11.92
N GLY A 147 6.53 15.63 11.29
CA GLY A 147 6.83 16.01 9.91
C GLY A 147 6.15 15.10 8.89
N ALA A 148 6.90 14.60 7.91
CA ALA A 148 6.38 13.83 6.80
C ALA A 148 7.30 12.66 6.40
N ARG A 149 6.73 11.66 5.71
CA ARG A 149 7.47 10.63 4.98
C ARG A 149 7.16 10.70 3.50
N GLU A 150 8.18 10.57 2.68
CA GLU A 150 8.10 10.70 1.23
C GLU A 150 8.72 9.51 0.51
N GLY A 151 8.18 9.19 -0.66
CA GLY A 151 8.65 8.06 -1.44
C GLY A 151 7.96 7.94 -2.77
N TYR A 152 8.04 6.76 -3.36
CA TYR A 152 7.34 6.44 -4.60
C TYR A 152 6.59 5.11 -4.52
N LEU A 153 5.49 5.07 -5.25
CA LEU A 153 4.71 3.88 -5.57
C LEU A 153 5.16 3.31 -6.92
N ILE A 154 5.40 4.20 -7.90
CA ILE A 154 5.87 3.87 -9.26
C ILE A 154 6.97 4.86 -9.65
N GLU A 155 8.08 4.36 -10.21
CA GLU A 155 9.17 5.17 -10.77
C GLU A 155 9.73 4.49 -12.03
N GLY A 156 9.32 4.98 -13.21
CA GLY A 156 9.64 4.33 -14.49
C GLY A 156 9.06 2.92 -14.52
N ASP A 157 9.92 1.92 -14.75
CA ASP A 157 9.51 0.50 -14.80
C ASP A 157 9.40 -0.14 -13.41
N LYS A 158 9.78 0.57 -12.34
CA LYS A 158 9.72 0.05 -10.96
C LYS A 158 8.33 0.25 -10.38
N VAL A 159 7.62 -0.85 -10.18
CA VAL A 159 6.32 -0.89 -9.50
C VAL A 159 6.48 -1.53 -8.13
N THR A 160 6.22 -0.77 -7.07
CA THR A 160 6.32 -1.28 -5.69
C THR A 160 5.19 -2.27 -5.36
N PRO A 161 5.38 -3.15 -4.36
CA PRO A 161 4.29 -3.99 -3.84
C PRO A 161 3.07 -3.17 -3.37
N ALA A 162 3.29 -2.01 -2.76
CA ALA A 162 2.26 -1.02 -2.46
C ALA A 162 1.45 -0.63 -3.71
N ALA A 163 2.12 -0.24 -4.79
CA ALA A 163 1.45 0.13 -6.04
C ALA A 163 0.62 -1.03 -6.60
N LYS A 164 1.14 -2.26 -6.57
CA LYS A 164 0.36 -3.46 -6.98
C LYS A 164 -0.91 -3.62 -6.14
N SER A 165 -0.79 -3.44 -4.83
CA SER A 165 -1.91 -3.54 -3.90
C SER A 165 -3.02 -2.53 -4.23
N LEU A 166 -2.66 -1.29 -4.54
CA LEU A 166 -3.60 -0.25 -4.96
C LEU A 166 -4.21 -0.56 -6.33
N ILE A 167 -3.37 -0.87 -7.33
CA ILE A 167 -3.80 -1.15 -8.71
C ILE A 167 -4.80 -2.31 -8.76
N ASN A 168 -4.57 -3.36 -7.97
CA ASN A 168 -5.43 -4.53 -7.96
C ASN A 168 -6.84 -4.21 -7.46
N VAL A 169 -7.00 -3.28 -6.51
CA VAL A 169 -8.34 -2.81 -6.07
C VAL A 169 -8.94 -1.89 -7.12
N ILE A 170 -8.17 -0.93 -7.64
CA ILE A 170 -8.66 0.06 -8.62
C ILE A 170 -9.19 -0.63 -9.88
N LYS A 171 -8.52 -1.68 -10.37
CA LYS A 171 -8.96 -2.45 -11.54
C LYS A 171 -10.29 -3.18 -11.35
N GLN A 172 -10.65 -3.53 -10.12
CA GLN A 172 -11.88 -4.28 -9.83
C GLN A 172 -13.12 -3.40 -9.70
N VAL A 173 -12.94 -2.08 -9.62
CA VAL A 173 -14.02 -1.10 -9.38
C VAL A 173 -14.27 -0.18 -10.57
N GLN A 174 -13.69 -0.52 -11.73
CA GLN A 174 -13.94 0.16 -13.00
C GLN A 174 -15.29 -0.21 -13.59
#